data_AF-A0A4Q3SU28-F1
#
_entry.id   AF-A0A4Q3SU28-F1
#
_cell.length_a   1.000
_cell.length_b   1.000
_cell.length_c   1.000
_cell.angle_alpha   90.00
_cell.angle_beta   90.00
_cell.angle_gamma   90.00
#
_symmetry.space_group_name_H-M   'P 1'
#
loop_
_entity.id
_entity.type
_entity.pdbx_description
1 polymer ?
#
loop_
_entity_poly.entity_id
_entity_poly.type
_entity_poly.pdbx_seq_one_letter_code
_entity_poly.pdbx_strand_id
1 'polypeptide(L)'
;MYVNYKNIQTVGLPVWDSADLQFARAVQKLVNAPKKTPRGEPIDGLAKKLDTLAGPVQFSMGGGSDDIADIAWNLPTVVVRYPSNIPGTPGHNWADAIAMATPVAHKGVIAGSKVVAATLIDMLTNPKIIEDAWEFHRNVQTKDIKYKSFVEATDKPAIHLNREIMNEYKPLLKKYYYDPSKYSSYLEQLGIKYPQLVKP
;
A
#
# COMPACT_ATOMS: atom_id res chain seq x y z
N MET A 1 9.21 -15.07 -1.09
CA MET A 1 8.27 -14.60 -2.15
C MET A 1 7.10 -15.57 -2.35
N TYR A 2 7.33 -16.86 -2.57
CA TYR A 2 6.27 -17.86 -2.83
C TYR A 2 5.22 -17.99 -1.72
N VAL A 3 5.64 -17.99 -0.45
CA VAL A 3 4.72 -18.10 0.71
C VAL A 3 3.73 -16.94 0.73
N ASN A 4 4.22 -15.71 0.61
CA ASN A 4 3.37 -14.52 0.60
C ASN A 4 2.38 -14.53 -0.58
N TYR A 5 2.82 -14.92 -1.78
CA TYR A 5 1.93 -15.01 -2.94
C TYR A 5 0.84 -16.07 -2.78
N LYS A 6 1.17 -17.23 -2.21
CA LYS A 6 0.17 -18.25 -1.88
C LYS A 6 -0.90 -17.68 -0.94
N ASN A 7 -0.50 -16.90 0.07
CA ASN A 7 -1.44 -16.22 0.96
C ASN A 7 -2.28 -15.16 0.24
N ILE A 8 -1.71 -14.42 -0.72
CA ILE A 8 -2.49 -13.52 -1.60
C ILE A 8 -3.56 -14.30 -2.37
N GLN A 9 -3.22 -15.46 -2.93
CA GLN A 9 -4.18 -16.30 -3.65
C GLN A 9 -5.28 -16.85 -2.74
N THR A 10 -4.92 -17.24 -1.51
CA THR A 10 -5.89 -17.74 -0.52
C THR A 10 -6.84 -16.65 -0.02
N VAL A 11 -6.32 -15.45 0.28
CA VAL A 11 -7.15 -14.33 0.76
C VAL A 11 -8.00 -13.74 -0.35
N GLY A 12 -7.44 -13.64 -1.56
CA GLY A 12 -8.12 -13.07 -2.71
C GLY A 12 -8.19 -11.54 -2.69
N LEU A 13 -8.93 -11.00 -3.65
CA LEU A 13 -9.26 -9.57 -3.69
C LEU A 13 -10.37 -9.24 -2.68
N PRO A 14 -10.47 -7.98 -2.22
CA PRO A 14 -11.64 -7.53 -1.51
C PRO A 14 -12.90 -7.69 -2.36
N VAL A 15 -14.02 -7.98 -1.71
CA VAL A 15 -15.32 -8.03 -2.39
C VAL A 15 -15.81 -6.60 -2.63
N TRP A 16 -15.75 -6.18 -3.88
CA TRP A 16 -16.26 -4.88 -4.34
C TRP A 16 -17.76 -4.98 -4.61
N ASP A 17 -18.52 -4.05 -4.06
CA ASP A 17 -19.93 -3.91 -4.40
C ASP A 17 -20.13 -2.98 -5.61
N SER A 18 -21.38 -2.85 -6.06
CA SER A 18 -21.71 -2.02 -7.21
C SER A 18 -21.46 -0.53 -6.94
N ALA A 19 -21.54 -0.09 -5.69
CA ALA A 19 -21.26 1.27 -5.28
C ALA A 19 -19.75 1.58 -5.36
N ASP A 20 -18.90 0.64 -4.94
CA ASP A 20 -17.44 0.74 -5.06
C ASP A 20 -17.00 0.92 -6.50
N LEU A 21 -17.51 0.09 -7.40
CA LEU A 21 -17.16 0.15 -8.82
C LEU A 21 -17.65 1.45 -9.47
N GLN A 22 -18.86 1.90 -9.13
CA GLN A 22 -19.40 3.17 -9.62
C GLN A 22 -18.58 4.36 -9.11
N PHE A 23 -18.23 4.36 -7.82
CA PHE A 23 -17.41 5.40 -7.20
C PHE A 23 -16.02 5.48 -7.83
N ALA A 24 -15.33 4.35 -7.96
CA ALA A 24 -14.01 4.30 -8.57
C ALA A 24 -14.02 4.82 -10.02
N ARG A 25 -15.05 4.47 -10.81
CA ARG A 25 -15.21 4.98 -12.19
C ARG A 25 -15.48 6.49 -12.23
N ALA A 26 -16.27 7.01 -11.29
CA ALA A 26 -16.54 8.44 -11.21
C ALA A 26 -15.26 9.22 -10.88
N VAL A 27 -14.44 8.73 -9.94
CA VAL A 27 -13.13 9.32 -9.62
C VAL A 27 -12.20 9.25 -10.82
N GLN A 28 -12.12 8.10 -11.50
CA GLN A 28 -11.32 7.94 -12.72
C GLN A 28 -11.73 8.93 -13.82
N LYS A 29 -13.04 9.18 -13.99
CA LYS A 29 -13.53 10.20 -14.92
C LYS A 29 -13.15 11.60 -14.47
N LEU A 30 -13.31 11.91 -13.18
CA LEU A 30 -12.98 13.22 -12.60
C LEU A 30 -11.52 13.61 -12.84
N VAL A 31 -10.60 12.66 -12.69
CA VAL A 31 -9.15 12.91 -12.83
C VAL A 31 -8.60 12.64 -14.23
N ASN A 32 -9.47 12.34 -15.20
CA ASN A 32 -9.06 11.91 -16.55
C ASN A 32 -8.03 10.76 -16.52
N ALA A 33 -8.30 9.75 -15.68
CA ALA A 33 -7.42 8.60 -15.50
C ALA A 33 -7.09 7.92 -16.85
N PRO A 34 -5.87 7.39 -17.01
CA PRO A 34 -5.50 6.63 -18.20
C PRO A 34 -6.42 5.42 -18.37
N LYS A 35 -6.64 5.02 -19.62
CA LYS A 35 -7.49 3.85 -19.93
C LYS A 35 -6.82 2.51 -19.63
N LYS A 36 -5.49 2.51 -19.46
CA LYS A 36 -4.69 1.32 -19.22
C LYS A 36 -3.64 1.56 -18.15
N THR A 37 -3.28 0.51 -17.43
CA THR A 37 -2.12 0.50 -16.52
C THR A 37 -0.82 0.58 -17.33
N PRO A 38 0.33 0.88 -16.71
CA PRO A 38 1.64 0.79 -17.36
C PRO A 38 1.94 -0.60 -17.97
N ARG A 39 1.23 -1.65 -17.52
CA ARG A 39 1.33 -3.02 -18.07
C ARG A 39 0.33 -3.31 -19.19
N GLY A 40 -0.45 -2.32 -19.61
CA GLY A 40 -1.40 -2.44 -20.72
C GLY A 40 -2.77 -2.99 -20.35
N GLU A 41 -3.02 -3.27 -19.07
CA GLU A 41 -4.30 -3.80 -18.59
C GLU A 41 -5.35 -2.69 -18.54
N PRO A 42 -6.63 -2.96 -18.86
CA PRO A 42 -7.67 -1.94 -18.83
C PRO A 42 -7.94 -1.42 -17.41
N ILE A 43 -8.12 -0.11 -17.28
CA ILE A 43 -8.58 0.55 -16.06
C ILE A 43 -10.10 0.77 -16.18
N ASP A 44 -10.87 0.04 -15.37
CA ASP A 44 -12.33 0.14 -15.26
C ASP A 44 -12.78 -0.10 -13.81
N GLY A 45 -12.75 0.95 -12.99
CA GLY A 45 -13.03 0.88 -11.56
C GLY A 45 -11.90 0.20 -10.79
N LEU A 46 -12.25 -0.70 -9.86
CA LEU A 46 -11.32 -1.39 -8.97
C LEU A 46 -10.81 -2.71 -9.57
N ALA A 47 -9.73 -3.24 -9.00
CA ALA A 47 -9.14 -4.50 -9.43
C ALA A 47 -10.13 -5.67 -9.29
N LYS A 48 -10.39 -6.41 -10.37
CA LYS A 48 -11.30 -7.59 -10.41
C LYS A 48 -10.57 -8.92 -10.59
N LYS A 49 -9.28 -8.86 -10.86
CA LYS A 49 -8.41 -10.02 -11.08
C LYS A 49 -7.15 -9.86 -10.25
N LEU A 50 -6.73 -10.93 -9.60
CA LEU A 50 -5.42 -10.96 -8.94
C LEU A 50 -4.31 -10.83 -9.99
N ASP A 51 -3.28 -10.11 -9.59
CA ASP A 51 -2.04 -10.05 -10.33
C ASP A 51 -1.28 -11.38 -10.22
N THR A 52 -0.31 -11.60 -11.09
CA THR A 52 0.53 -12.80 -11.10
C THR A 52 1.94 -12.46 -10.67
N LEU A 53 2.67 -13.45 -10.14
CA LEU A 53 4.11 -13.30 -9.97
C LEU A 53 4.80 -13.10 -11.32
N ALA A 54 5.59 -12.04 -11.41
CA ALA A 54 6.56 -11.85 -12.47
C ALA A 54 7.96 -12.15 -11.93
N GLY A 55 8.88 -12.50 -12.83
CA GLY A 55 10.29 -12.60 -12.51
C GLY A 55 10.91 -11.24 -12.13
N PRO A 56 12.21 -11.21 -11.84
CA PRO A 56 12.89 -9.94 -11.55
C PRO A 56 12.72 -8.95 -12.70
N VAL A 57 12.50 -7.68 -12.34
CA VAL A 57 12.48 -6.58 -13.31
C VAL A 57 13.81 -6.56 -14.06
N GLN A 58 13.75 -6.48 -15.39
CA GLN A 58 14.96 -6.54 -16.24
C GLN A 58 15.77 -5.24 -16.21
N PHE A 59 15.12 -4.13 -15.87
CA PHE A 59 15.73 -2.81 -15.69
C PHE A 59 14.88 -1.99 -14.70
N SER A 60 15.52 -1.08 -13.97
CA SER A 60 14.83 -0.17 -13.05
C SER A 60 14.19 0.98 -13.84
N MET A 61 12.89 1.20 -13.66
CA MET A 61 12.18 2.38 -14.17
C MET A 61 12.08 3.48 -13.11
N GLY A 62 12.88 3.39 -12.05
CA GLY A 62 12.62 4.08 -10.78
C GLY A 62 11.67 3.29 -9.86
N GLY A 63 11.50 3.79 -8.64
CA GLY A 63 10.68 3.15 -7.61
C GLY A 63 10.19 4.16 -6.57
N GLY A 64 9.39 3.70 -5.62
CA GLY A 64 9.01 4.51 -4.47
C GLY A 64 10.27 4.88 -3.66
N SER A 65 10.29 6.10 -3.12
CA SER A 65 11.32 6.52 -2.16
C SER A 65 10.83 6.13 -0.78
N ASP A 66 11.35 5.03 -0.26
CA ASP A 66 10.91 4.37 0.96
C ASP A 66 12.12 3.78 1.70
N ASP A 67 12.11 3.77 3.03
CA ASP A 67 13.22 3.31 3.87
C ASP A 67 13.49 1.80 3.73
N ILE A 68 12.53 1.07 3.16
CA ILE A 68 12.66 -0.36 2.86
C ILE A 68 13.85 -0.69 1.96
N ALA A 69 14.36 0.27 1.18
CA ALA A 69 15.55 0.06 0.36
C ALA A 69 16.77 -0.27 1.23
N ASP A 70 17.06 0.55 2.26
CA ASP A 70 18.13 0.28 3.23
C ASP A 70 17.90 -1.05 3.96
N ILE A 71 16.65 -1.33 4.36
CA ILE A 71 16.29 -2.56 5.09
C ILE A 71 16.51 -3.82 4.23
N ALA A 72 16.03 -3.81 2.99
CA ALA A 72 16.07 -4.97 2.09
C ALA A 72 17.48 -5.36 1.64
N TRP A 73 18.45 -4.44 1.75
CA TRP A 73 19.87 -4.73 1.54
C TRP A 73 20.56 -5.37 2.75
N ASN A 74 19.99 -5.26 3.95
CA ASN A 74 20.54 -5.81 5.19
C ASN A 74 19.81 -7.09 5.66
N LEU A 75 18.52 -7.22 5.34
CA LEU A 75 17.65 -8.31 5.82
C LEU A 75 16.80 -8.87 4.67
N PRO A 76 16.53 -10.20 4.67
CA PRO A 76 15.55 -10.78 3.76
C PRO A 76 14.20 -10.10 3.93
N THR A 77 13.68 -9.51 2.85
CA THR A 77 12.49 -8.65 2.90
C THR A 77 11.47 -9.07 1.85
N VAL A 78 10.19 -9.01 2.21
CA VAL A 78 9.06 -9.19 1.29
C VAL A 78 8.13 -7.99 1.39
N VAL A 79 7.72 -7.46 0.25
CA VAL A 79 6.80 -6.31 0.17
C VAL A 79 5.43 -6.79 -0.28
N VAL A 80 4.38 -6.41 0.44
CA VAL A 80 3.00 -6.73 0.09
C VAL A 80 2.34 -5.49 -0.48
N ARG A 81 1.83 -5.59 -1.72
CA ARG A 81 0.90 -4.60 -2.30
C ARG A 81 -0.52 -5.15 -2.25
N TYR A 82 -1.47 -4.32 -1.86
CA TYR A 82 -2.88 -4.67 -1.77
C TYR A 82 -3.76 -3.53 -2.31
N PRO A 83 -4.95 -3.82 -2.87
CA PRO A 83 -5.77 -2.82 -3.56
C PRO A 83 -6.57 -1.98 -2.57
N SER A 84 -5.96 -0.91 -2.03
CA SER A 84 -6.61 0.05 -1.12
C SER A 84 -6.79 1.45 -1.72
N ASN A 85 -6.49 1.63 -3.01
CA ASN A 85 -6.70 2.87 -3.73
C ASN A 85 -7.31 2.61 -5.12
N ILE A 86 -7.77 3.67 -5.80
CA ILE A 86 -8.43 3.61 -7.10
C ILE A 86 -7.37 3.61 -8.21
N PRO A 87 -7.31 2.60 -9.09
CA PRO A 87 -6.36 2.57 -10.19
C PRO A 87 -6.50 3.78 -11.12
N GLY A 88 -5.36 4.31 -11.58
CA GLY A 88 -5.30 5.40 -12.56
C GLY A 88 -5.31 6.80 -11.95
N THR A 89 -5.29 6.94 -10.64
CA THR A 89 -5.00 8.22 -9.98
C THR A 89 -3.52 8.60 -10.13
N PRO A 90 -3.17 9.90 -10.08
CA PRO A 90 -1.80 10.36 -10.37
C PRO A 90 -0.73 9.91 -9.35
N GLY A 91 -1.12 9.58 -8.11
CA GLY A 91 -0.18 9.40 -7.00
C GLY A 91 0.26 10.74 -6.43
N HIS A 92 0.44 10.79 -5.10
CA HIS A 92 0.85 12.01 -4.37
C HIS A 92 -0.04 13.23 -4.69
N ASN A 93 -1.31 12.98 -5.01
CA ASN A 93 -2.29 13.99 -5.39
C ASN A 93 -3.51 13.94 -4.45
N TRP A 94 -4.23 15.04 -4.31
CA TRP A 94 -5.44 15.11 -3.49
C TRP A 94 -6.48 14.05 -3.89
N ALA A 95 -6.52 13.67 -5.17
CA ALA A 95 -7.43 12.64 -5.66
C ALA A 95 -7.14 11.25 -5.08
N ASP A 96 -5.88 10.95 -4.76
CA ASP A 96 -5.48 9.69 -4.13
C ASP A 96 -6.00 9.60 -2.68
N ALA A 97 -6.26 10.74 -2.04
CA ALA A 97 -6.84 10.78 -0.69
C ALA A 97 -8.35 10.45 -0.69
N ILE A 98 -9.03 10.51 -1.85
CA ILE A 98 -10.48 10.25 -1.95
C ILE A 98 -10.80 8.83 -1.48
N ALA A 99 -10.04 7.83 -1.93
CA ALA A 99 -10.30 6.44 -1.57
C ALA A 99 -10.13 6.18 -0.07
N MET A 100 -9.22 6.89 0.59
CA MET A 100 -8.87 6.71 2.02
C MET A 100 -10.05 7.00 2.95
N ALA A 101 -11.00 7.85 2.54
CA ALA A 101 -12.19 8.17 3.31
C ALA A 101 -13.42 7.34 2.86
N THR A 102 -13.22 6.14 2.30
CA THR A 102 -14.32 5.30 1.79
C THR A 102 -14.12 3.83 2.15
N PRO A 103 -15.18 3.00 2.04
CA PRO A 103 -15.05 1.55 2.18
C PRO A 103 -14.00 0.91 1.26
N VAL A 104 -13.64 1.54 0.11
CA VAL A 104 -12.60 1.02 -0.79
C VAL A 104 -11.27 0.78 -0.06
N ALA A 105 -10.75 1.81 0.62
CA ALA A 105 -9.49 1.69 1.34
C ALA A 105 -9.58 0.69 2.49
N HIS A 106 -10.68 0.71 3.24
CA HIS A 106 -10.88 -0.17 4.40
C HIS A 106 -10.97 -1.65 3.99
N LYS A 107 -11.74 -1.97 2.94
CA LYS A 107 -11.84 -3.32 2.36
C LYS A 107 -10.48 -3.80 1.85
N GLY A 108 -9.73 -2.92 1.19
CA GLY A 108 -8.36 -3.17 0.73
C GLY A 108 -7.39 -3.48 1.87
N VAL A 109 -7.36 -2.62 2.90
CA VAL A 109 -6.50 -2.79 4.08
C VAL A 109 -6.81 -4.10 4.80
N ILE A 110 -8.08 -4.45 5.01
CA ILE A 110 -8.44 -5.71 5.66
C ILE A 110 -7.91 -6.92 4.88
N ALA A 111 -8.03 -6.92 3.55
CA ALA A 111 -7.47 -8.01 2.73
C ALA A 111 -5.93 -8.05 2.83
N GLY A 112 -5.25 -6.92 2.71
CA GLY A 112 -3.79 -6.82 2.87
C GLY A 112 -3.31 -7.30 4.24
N SER A 113 -3.97 -6.87 5.32
CA SER A 113 -3.65 -7.29 6.69
C SER A 113 -3.81 -8.79 6.89
N LYS A 114 -4.84 -9.43 6.30
CA LYS A 114 -4.99 -10.89 6.34
C LYS A 114 -3.82 -11.61 5.66
N VAL A 115 -3.35 -11.11 4.51
CA VAL A 115 -2.19 -11.67 3.82
C VAL A 115 -0.93 -11.53 4.68
N VAL A 116 -0.70 -10.36 5.27
CA VAL A 116 0.46 -10.12 6.15
C VAL A 116 0.39 -11.06 7.37
N ALA A 117 -0.76 -11.14 8.05
CA ALA A 117 -0.94 -12.00 9.21
C ALA A 117 -0.71 -13.49 8.88
N ALA A 118 -1.29 -13.98 7.78
CA ALA A 118 -1.08 -15.37 7.34
C ALA A 118 0.40 -15.63 7.01
N THR A 119 1.08 -14.68 6.36
CA THR A 119 2.51 -14.79 6.05
C THR A 119 3.37 -14.83 7.32
N LEU A 120 3.03 -14.04 8.33
CA LEU A 120 3.71 -14.07 9.63
C LEU A 120 3.49 -15.41 10.35
N ILE A 121 2.26 -15.94 10.33
CA ILE A 121 1.96 -17.26 10.91
C ILE A 121 2.80 -18.35 10.22
N ASP A 122 2.89 -18.34 8.89
CA ASP A 122 3.72 -19.29 8.15
C ASP A 122 5.20 -19.19 8.59
N MET A 123 5.74 -17.97 8.66
CA MET A 123 7.12 -17.72 9.09
C MET A 123 7.40 -18.17 10.53
N LEU A 124 6.44 -17.97 11.45
CA LEU A 124 6.57 -18.35 12.86
C LEU A 124 6.42 -19.86 13.08
N THR A 125 5.62 -20.53 12.26
CA THR A 125 5.33 -21.97 12.40
C THR A 125 6.21 -22.86 11.53
N ASN A 126 6.90 -22.30 10.53
CA ASN A 126 7.83 -23.01 9.67
C ASN A 126 9.16 -22.24 9.54
N PRO A 127 10.12 -22.49 10.45
CA PRO A 127 11.42 -21.82 10.46
C PRO A 127 12.22 -21.95 9.17
N LYS A 128 11.98 -23.01 8.38
CA LYS A 128 12.63 -23.22 7.08
C LYS A 128 12.40 -22.05 6.12
N ILE A 129 11.27 -21.36 6.20
CA ILE A 129 11.00 -20.18 5.38
C ILE A 129 12.04 -19.08 5.63
N ILE A 130 12.42 -18.90 6.90
CA ILE A 130 13.41 -17.91 7.31
C ILE A 130 14.81 -18.34 6.88
N GLU A 131 15.15 -19.62 7.05
CA GLU A 131 16.42 -20.20 6.61
C GLU A 131 16.62 -20.04 5.09
N ASP A 132 15.62 -20.44 4.29
CA ASP A 132 15.66 -20.37 2.82
C ASP A 132 15.75 -18.90 2.34
N ALA A 133 15.05 -17.98 3.01
CA ALA A 133 15.12 -16.56 2.69
C ALA A 133 16.52 -15.98 2.95
N TRP A 134 17.15 -16.40 4.05
CA TRP A 134 18.52 -16.00 4.39
C TRP A 134 19.56 -16.63 3.46
N GLU A 135 19.37 -17.88 3.04
CA GLU A 135 20.21 -18.54 2.05
C GLU A 135 20.19 -17.77 0.73
N PHE A 136 19.01 -17.46 0.20
CA PHE A 136 18.86 -16.65 -1.00
C PHE A 136 19.50 -15.27 -0.84
N HIS A 137 19.24 -14.60 0.29
CA HIS A 137 19.77 -13.26 0.53
C HIS A 137 21.30 -13.25 0.48
N ARG A 138 21.97 -14.15 1.21
CA ARG A 138 23.44 -14.19 1.26
C ARG A 138 24.10 -14.71 -0.01
N ASN A 139 23.52 -15.76 -0.62
CA ASN A 139 24.18 -16.51 -1.68
C ASN A 139 23.74 -16.09 -3.08
N VAL A 140 22.66 -15.31 -3.21
CA VAL A 140 22.16 -14.81 -4.50
C VAL A 140 22.08 -13.29 -4.49
N GLN A 141 21.31 -12.68 -3.58
CA GLN A 141 21.02 -11.24 -3.63
C GLN A 141 22.26 -10.37 -3.30
N THR A 142 23.00 -10.71 -2.24
CA THR A 142 24.15 -9.93 -1.75
C THR A 142 25.47 -10.66 -1.92
N LYS A 143 25.52 -11.65 -2.83
CA LYS A 143 26.71 -12.48 -3.05
C LYS A 143 27.92 -11.62 -3.43
N ASP A 144 27.72 -10.76 -4.43
CA ASP A 144 28.77 -9.96 -5.05
C ASP A 144 28.74 -8.48 -4.62
N ILE A 145 27.73 -8.08 -3.83
CA ILE A 145 27.51 -6.70 -3.39
C ILE A 145 27.46 -6.63 -1.87
N LYS A 146 28.29 -5.74 -1.30
CA LYS A 146 28.23 -5.37 0.12
C LYS A 146 27.63 -3.98 0.23
N TYR A 147 26.41 -3.92 0.75
CA TYR A 147 25.72 -2.66 0.98
C TYR A 147 26.35 -1.91 2.16
N LYS A 148 26.44 -0.59 2.03
CA LYS A 148 26.76 0.34 3.12
C LYS A 148 25.64 1.37 3.15
N SER A 149 25.01 1.54 4.31
CA SER A 149 23.95 2.55 4.45
C SER A 149 24.52 3.94 4.19
N PHE A 150 23.71 4.78 3.55
CA PHE A 150 24.00 6.20 3.39
C PHE A 150 23.58 7.01 4.62
N VAL A 151 22.87 6.38 5.56
CA VAL A 151 22.53 6.97 6.85
C VAL A 151 23.61 6.58 7.86
N GLU A 152 24.34 7.55 8.36
CA GLU A 152 25.34 7.36 9.41
C GLU A 152 24.69 7.14 10.78
N ALA A 153 25.40 6.50 11.71
CA ALA A 153 24.91 6.28 13.07
C ALA A 153 24.59 7.60 13.82
N THR A 154 25.17 8.71 13.38
CA THR A 154 24.97 10.05 13.95
C THR A 154 23.92 10.88 13.23
N ASP A 155 23.40 10.40 12.10
CA ASP A 155 22.37 11.12 11.36
C ASP A 155 21.10 11.22 12.20
N LYS A 156 20.48 12.40 12.16
CA LYS A 156 19.21 12.67 12.85
C LYS A 156 18.16 13.00 11.80
N PRO A 157 16.90 12.55 11.98
CA PRO A 157 15.82 12.97 11.10
C PRO A 157 15.76 14.50 11.04
N ALA A 158 15.62 15.05 9.83
CA ALA A 158 15.60 16.49 9.57
C ALA A 158 14.27 17.14 10.00
N ILE A 159 13.83 16.91 11.24
CA ILE A 159 12.56 17.38 11.81
C ILE A 159 12.44 18.91 11.82
N HIS A 160 13.56 19.62 11.70
CA HIS A 160 13.58 21.08 11.66
C HIS A 160 12.97 21.64 10.36
N LEU A 161 13.08 20.91 9.24
CA LEU A 161 12.58 21.35 7.93
C LEU A 161 11.06 21.57 7.92
N ASN A 162 10.31 20.78 8.69
CA ASN A 162 8.85 20.87 8.75
C ASN A 162 8.34 21.60 10.00
N ARG A 163 9.22 22.20 10.81
CA ARG A 163 8.85 22.74 12.13
C ARG A 163 7.75 23.81 12.03
N GLU A 164 7.91 24.78 11.13
CA GLU A 164 6.96 25.88 10.96
C GLU A 164 5.60 25.38 10.47
N ILE A 165 5.60 24.56 9.42
CA ILE A 165 4.40 23.92 8.88
C ILE A 165 3.69 23.11 9.97
N MET A 166 4.40 22.30 10.74
CA MET A 166 3.80 21.50 11.81
C MET A 166 3.25 22.38 12.93
N ASN A 167 3.90 23.49 13.28
CA ASN A 167 3.39 24.42 14.29
C ASN A 167 2.08 25.08 13.86
N GLU A 168 1.96 25.44 12.58
CA GLU A 168 0.75 26.05 12.01
C GLU A 168 -0.39 25.03 11.88
N TYR A 169 -0.14 23.89 11.22
CA TYR A 169 -1.21 22.98 10.81
C TYR A 169 -1.57 21.92 11.85
N LYS A 170 -0.65 21.49 12.72
CA LYS A 170 -0.96 20.43 13.71
C LYS A 170 -2.12 20.81 14.65
N PRO A 171 -2.20 22.04 15.21
CA PRO A 171 -3.36 22.45 16.02
C PRO A 171 -4.66 22.44 15.21
N LEU A 172 -4.61 22.90 13.95
CA LEU A 172 -5.78 22.95 13.05
C LEU A 172 -6.26 21.56 12.65
N LEU A 173 -5.35 20.59 12.50
CA LEU A 173 -5.66 19.21 12.16
C LEU A 173 -6.21 18.42 13.34
N LYS A 174 -5.83 18.77 14.58
CA LYS A 174 -6.19 18.01 15.79
C LYS A 174 -7.70 17.82 15.96
N LYS A 175 -8.52 18.78 15.53
CA LYS A 175 -9.99 18.68 15.58
C LYS A 175 -10.58 17.61 14.65
N TYR A 176 -9.81 17.14 13.66
CA TYR A 176 -10.21 16.10 12.71
C TYR A 176 -9.65 14.72 13.06
N TYR A 177 -8.82 14.61 14.10
CA TYR A 177 -8.26 13.33 14.51
C TYR A 177 -9.37 12.38 14.93
N TYR A 178 -9.22 11.11 14.56
CA TYR A 178 -10.18 10.08 14.92
C TYR A 178 -10.30 9.94 16.44
N ASP A 179 -11.53 10.03 16.95
CA ASP A 179 -11.89 9.89 18.35
C ASP A 179 -12.62 8.54 18.55
N PRO A 180 -11.87 7.46 18.86
CA PRO A 180 -12.46 6.13 19.04
C PRO A 180 -13.37 6.01 20.26
N SER A 181 -13.42 7.03 21.15
CA SER A 181 -14.34 7.05 22.28
C SER A 181 -15.77 7.46 21.89
N LYS A 182 -15.93 8.11 20.72
CA LYS A 182 -17.20 8.64 20.24
C LYS A 182 -17.76 7.91 19.03
N TYR A 183 -16.90 7.38 18.18
CA TYR A 183 -17.27 6.76 16.92
C TYR A 183 -16.66 5.36 16.83
N SER A 184 -17.41 4.43 16.25
CA SER A 184 -16.95 3.05 16.02
C SER A 184 -15.95 2.96 14.87
N SER A 185 -15.96 3.94 13.95
CA SER A 185 -15.02 4.02 12.83
C SER A 185 -14.74 5.45 12.39
N TYR A 186 -13.62 5.64 11.68
CA TYR A 186 -13.29 6.94 11.08
C TYR A 186 -14.32 7.41 10.05
N LEU A 187 -14.94 6.48 9.31
CA LEU A 187 -15.99 6.81 8.34
C LEU A 187 -17.26 7.36 9.02
N GLU A 188 -17.61 6.81 10.19
CA GLU A 188 -18.71 7.30 11.00
C GLU A 188 -18.43 8.72 11.52
N GLN A 189 -17.22 8.97 12.02
CA GLN A 189 -16.80 10.31 12.46
C GLN A 189 -16.92 11.35 11.36
N LEU A 190 -16.55 10.99 10.13
CA LEU A 190 -16.66 11.89 8.97
C LEU A 190 -18.09 12.06 8.45
N GLY A 191 -19.08 11.35 9.01
CA GLY A 191 -20.47 11.39 8.56
C GLY A 191 -20.66 10.85 7.14
N ILE A 192 -19.76 9.99 6.67
CA ILE A 192 -19.75 9.53 5.28
C ILE A 192 -20.82 8.47 5.06
N LYS A 193 -21.89 8.84 4.35
CA LYS A 193 -22.84 7.90 3.75
C LYS A 193 -22.33 7.45 2.39
N TYR A 194 -22.09 6.15 2.19
CA TYR A 194 -21.44 5.65 0.97
C TYR A 194 -22.40 4.79 0.13
N PRO A 195 -22.45 4.97 -1.22
CA PRO A 195 -21.69 5.94 -2.02
C PRO A 195 -22.29 7.36 -1.95
N GLN A 196 -21.43 8.39 -1.99
CA GLN A 196 -21.86 9.82 -1.98
C GLN A 196 -22.23 10.37 -3.38
N LEU A 197 -22.30 9.52 -4.41
CA LEU A 197 -22.59 9.98 -5.77
C LEU A 197 -24.06 10.33 -5.94
N VAL A 198 -24.36 11.60 -6.21
CA VAL A 198 -25.65 12.00 -6.79
C VAL A 198 -25.62 11.56 -8.26
N LYS A 199 -26.62 10.78 -8.69
CA LYS A 199 -26.76 10.45 -10.11
C LYS A 199 -26.84 11.77 -10.90
N PRO A 200 -26.10 11.91 -12.01
CA PRO A 200 -26.22 13.09 -12.87
C PRO A 200 -27.65 13.25 -13.39
#